data_AF-A0A1I8GB43-F1
#
_entry.id   AF-A0A1I8GB43-F1
#
_cell.length_a   1.000
_cell.length_b   1.000
_cell.length_c   1.000
_cell.angle_alpha   90.00
_cell.angle_beta   90.00
_cell.angle_gamma   90.00
#
_symmetry.space_group_name_H-M   'P 1'
#
loop_
_entity.id
_entity.type
_entity.pdbx_description
1 polymer ?
#
loop_
_entity_poly.entity_id
_entity_poly.type
_entity_poly.pdbx_seq_one_letter_code
_entity_poly.pdbx_strand_id
1 'polypeptide(L)'
;MNEQLRKQTATLQAKVATAASKSQSYKKSSKANAPPGEFGDDASSGLLSALEAEKRALMNQLFDIELRIEQEAKAYHKANEERKAVQQNASSVSAQLNALRLSVQPADAANFSADLVNRESAYQGKRHGISLKNIPPDQRVIDPKRGPIKRTAAVKQLPPLT
;
A
#
# COMPACT_ATOMS: atom_id res chain seq x y z
N MET A 1 -6.96 95.14 -3.44
CA MET A 1 -7.07 93.68 -3.19
C MET A 1 -8.27 93.17 -3.97
N ASN A 2 -8.07 92.23 -4.90
CA ASN A 2 -9.00 91.99 -6.01
C ASN A 2 -10.29 91.24 -5.55
N GLU A 3 -11.44 91.93 -5.57
CA GLU A 3 -12.73 91.40 -5.11
C GLU A 3 -13.19 90.18 -5.95
N GLN A 4 -12.78 90.14 -7.22
CA GLN A 4 -13.10 89.03 -8.12
C GLN A 4 -12.44 87.72 -7.68
N LEU A 5 -11.19 87.78 -7.18
CA LEU A 5 -10.51 86.61 -6.64
C LEU A 5 -11.21 86.08 -5.39
N ARG A 6 -11.69 86.97 -4.51
CA ARG A 6 -12.45 86.55 -3.31
C ARG A 6 -13.74 85.81 -3.68
N LYS A 7 -14.47 86.30 -4.69
CA LYS A 7 -15.71 85.65 -5.20
C LYS A 7 -15.41 84.28 -5.83
N GLN A 8 -14.32 84.16 -6.58
CA GLN A 8 -13.89 82.90 -7.16
C GLN A 8 -13.50 81.88 -6.08
N THR A 9 -12.72 82.29 -5.07
CA THR A 9 -12.35 81.42 -3.95
C THR A 9 -13.57 80.91 -3.19
N ALA A 10 -14.54 81.79 -2.88
CA ALA A 10 -15.77 81.39 -2.20
C ALA A 10 -16.59 80.38 -3.03
N THR A 11 -16.69 80.61 -4.35
CA THR A 11 -17.38 79.71 -5.27
C THR A 11 -16.71 78.33 -5.34
N LEU A 12 -15.38 78.30 -5.40
CA LEU A 12 -14.62 77.05 -5.44
C LEU A 12 -14.73 76.27 -4.14
N GLN A 13 -14.66 76.94 -2.99
CA GLN A 13 -14.85 76.31 -1.68
C GLN A 13 -16.24 75.69 -1.54
N ALA A 14 -17.29 76.39 -1.98
CA ALA A 14 -18.64 75.85 -2.00
C ALA A 14 -18.75 74.61 -2.89
N LYS A 15 -18.16 74.63 -4.09
CA LYS A 15 -18.14 73.48 -5.00
C LYS A 15 -17.40 72.28 -4.39
N VAL A 16 -16.25 72.49 -3.75
CA VAL A 16 -15.50 71.42 -3.07
C VAL A 16 -16.31 70.82 -1.93
N ALA A 17 -16.97 71.63 -1.11
CA ALA A 17 -17.83 71.15 -0.04
C ALA A 17 -18.99 70.28 -0.58
N THR A 18 -19.66 70.73 -1.64
CA THR A 18 -20.75 69.94 -2.25
C THR A 18 -20.26 68.64 -2.89
N ALA A 19 -19.07 68.63 -3.49
CA ALA A 19 -18.47 67.41 -4.05
C ALA A 19 -18.08 66.41 -2.94
N ALA A 20 -17.56 66.90 -1.81
CA ALA A 20 -17.23 66.08 -0.65
C ALA A 20 -18.49 65.44 -0.03
N SER A 21 -19.57 66.21 0.14
CA SER A 21 -20.84 65.69 0.67
C SER A 21 -21.51 64.67 -0.27
N LYS A 22 -21.42 64.89 -1.60
CA LYS A 22 -21.91 63.92 -2.60
C LYS A 22 -21.10 62.62 -2.53
N SER A 23 -19.77 62.70 -2.49
CA SER A 23 -18.88 61.53 -2.35
C SER A 23 -19.15 60.74 -1.07
N GLN A 24 -19.36 61.42 0.07
CA GLN A 24 -19.73 60.75 1.32
C GLN A 24 -21.09 60.06 1.25
N SER A 25 -22.08 60.63 0.55
CA SER A 25 -23.40 60.01 0.39
C SER A 25 -23.33 58.71 -0.43
N TYR A 26 -22.53 58.68 -1.52
CA TYR A 26 -22.30 57.45 -2.29
C TYR A 26 -21.57 56.37 -1.49
N LYS A 27 -20.60 56.75 -0.64
CA LYS A 27 -19.91 55.80 0.26
C LYS A 27 -20.81 55.25 1.36
N LYS A 28 -21.80 56.03 1.82
CA LYS A 28 -22.74 55.62 2.87
C LYS A 28 -23.85 54.73 2.31
N SER A 29 -24.33 54.99 1.09
CA SER A 29 -25.32 54.13 0.42
C SER A 29 -24.73 52.79 -0.03
N SER A 30 -23.45 52.75 -0.44
CA SER A 30 -22.77 51.47 -0.76
C SER A 30 -22.57 50.57 0.45
N LYS A 31 -22.50 51.13 1.67
CA LYS A 31 -22.34 50.38 2.92
C LYS A 31 -23.69 49.94 3.53
N ALA A 32 -24.78 50.64 3.20
CA ALA A 32 -26.13 50.32 3.64
C ALA A 32 -26.85 49.29 2.75
N ASN A 33 -26.44 49.16 1.47
CA ASN A 33 -27.02 48.22 0.51
C ASN A 33 -26.12 47.00 0.23
N ALA A 34 -25.01 46.82 0.95
CA ALA A 34 -24.31 45.56 0.90
C ALA A 34 -25.20 44.50 1.58
N PRO A 35 -25.53 43.38 0.91
CA PRO A 35 -26.19 42.26 1.59
C PRO A 35 -25.32 41.89 2.80
N PRO A 36 -25.90 41.55 3.97
CA PRO A 36 -25.12 41.03 5.09
C PRO A 36 -24.41 39.78 4.58
N GLY A 37 -23.12 39.93 4.29
CA GLY A 37 -22.28 38.86 3.79
C GLY A 37 -22.31 37.71 4.79
N GLU A 38 -22.70 36.55 4.30
CA GLU A 38 -23.00 35.31 5.03
C GLU A 38 -21.85 34.73 5.86
N PHE A 39 -20.69 35.39 5.95
CA PHE A 39 -19.63 35.06 6.90
C PHE A 39 -18.98 36.37 7.33
N GLY A 40 -19.08 36.72 8.61
CA GLY A 40 -18.27 37.80 9.17
C GLY A 40 -16.79 37.51 8.97
N ASP A 41 -15.97 38.54 8.80
CA ASP A 41 -14.52 38.44 8.57
C ASP A 41 -13.78 37.58 9.63
N ASP A 42 -14.39 37.41 10.81
CA ASP A 42 -13.87 36.57 11.90
C ASP A 42 -14.09 35.06 11.66
N ALA A 43 -15.19 34.67 10.99
CA ALA A 43 -15.50 33.26 10.69
C ALA A 43 -14.59 32.70 9.59
N SER A 44 -14.23 33.53 8.60
CA SER A 44 -13.28 33.17 7.54
C SER A 44 -11.84 33.09 8.06
N SER A 45 -11.45 33.97 8.99
CA SER A 45 -10.17 33.92 9.71
C SER A 45 -9.98 32.64 10.54
N GLY A 46 -10.99 32.25 11.32
CA GLY A 46 -10.95 31.02 12.11
C GLY A 46 -10.86 29.75 11.25
N LEU A 47 -11.61 29.72 10.13
CA LEU A 47 -11.55 28.62 9.16
C LEU A 47 -10.17 28.52 8.49
N LEU A 48 -9.57 29.65 8.10
CA LEU A 48 -8.20 29.69 7.57
C LEU A 48 -7.18 29.15 8.57
N SER A 49 -7.25 29.54 9.84
CA SER A 49 -6.36 29.04 10.88
C SER A 49 -6.50 27.53 11.12
N ALA A 50 -7.74 27.03 11.12
CA ALA A 50 -8.02 25.59 11.24
C ALA A 50 -7.44 24.80 10.06
N LEU A 51 -7.61 25.30 8.82
CA LEU A 51 -7.05 24.68 7.62
C LEU A 51 -5.52 24.70 7.62
N GLU A 52 -4.88 25.77 8.11
CA GLU A 52 -3.42 25.80 8.25
C GLU A 52 -2.91 24.80 9.28
N ALA A 53 -3.62 24.64 10.40
CA ALA A 53 -3.28 23.64 11.41
C ALA A 53 -3.45 22.21 10.87
N GLU A 54 -4.56 21.95 10.17
CA GLU A 54 -4.81 20.66 9.52
C GLU A 54 -3.76 20.34 8.45
N LYS A 55 -3.42 21.32 7.60
CA LYS A 55 -2.34 21.18 6.62
C LYS A 55 -1.02 20.76 7.29
N ARG A 56 -0.63 21.42 8.39
CA ARG A 56 0.59 21.07 9.13
C ARG A 56 0.52 19.66 9.70
N ALA A 57 -0.63 19.28 10.27
CA ALA A 57 -0.83 17.93 10.80
C ALA A 57 -0.71 16.86 9.71
N LEU A 58 -1.34 17.08 8.55
CA LEU A 58 -1.27 16.17 7.40
C LEU A 58 0.15 16.08 6.83
N MET A 59 0.88 17.19 6.76
CA MET A 59 2.28 17.17 6.32
C MET A 59 3.18 16.37 7.26
N ASN A 60 2.96 16.47 8.58
CA ASN A 60 3.71 15.68 9.55
C ASN A 60 3.36 14.19 9.44
N GLN A 61 2.08 13.85 9.29
CA GLN A 61 1.66 12.47 9.05
C GLN A 61 2.27 11.89 7.77
N LEU A 62 2.32 12.68 6.69
CA LEU A 62 2.98 12.27 5.45
C LEU A 62 4.45 11.95 5.71
N PHE A 63 5.17 12.83 6.39
CA PHE A 63 6.58 12.62 6.73
C PHE A 63 6.80 11.36 7.58
N ASP A 64 5.96 11.12 8.58
CA ASP A 64 6.05 9.92 9.43
C ASP A 64 5.82 8.64 8.63
N ILE A 65 4.86 8.66 7.70
CA ILE A 65 4.57 7.52 6.82
C ILE A 65 5.74 7.26 5.86
N GLU A 66 6.27 8.32 5.24
CA GLU A 66 7.44 8.23 4.35
C GLU A 66 8.65 7.62 5.08
N LEU A 67 8.92 8.08 6.30
CA LEU A 67 9.99 7.54 7.14
C LEU A 67 9.77 6.05 7.46
N ARG A 68 8.53 5.66 7.79
CA ARG A 68 8.20 4.26 8.07
C ARG A 68 8.42 3.37 6.84
N ILE A 69 8.01 3.83 5.67
CA ILE A 69 8.20 3.12 4.40
C ILE A 69 9.70 2.95 4.12
N GLU A 70 10.51 3.99 4.31
CA GLU A 70 11.95 3.92 4.07
C GLU A 70 12.62 2.90 5.01
N GLN A 71 12.24 2.90 6.29
CA GLN A 71 12.74 1.94 7.26
C GLN A 71 12.33 0.50 6.92
N GLU A 72 11.06 0.29 6.55
CA GLU A 72 10.54 -1.01 6.16
C GLU A 72 11.24 -1.54 4.89
N ALA A 73 11.46 -0.69 3.90
CA ALA A 73 12.20 -1.04 2.70
C ALA A 73 13.64 -1.47 3.02
N LYS A 74 14.35 -0.72 3.88
CA LYS A 74 15.72 -1.09 4.32
C LYS A 74 15.73 -2.43 5.07
N ALA A 75 14.78 -2.64 5.98
CA ALA A 75 14.66 -3.88 6.74
C ALA A 75 14.36 -5.07 5.80
N TYR A 76 13.45 -4.89 4.84
CA TYR A 76 13.11 -5.90 3.85
C TYR A 76 14.30 -6.27 2.96
N HIS A 77 15.03 -5.27 2.46
CA HIS A 77 16.23 -5.51 1.66
C HIS A 77 17.27 -6.31 2.45
N LYS A 78 17.53 -5.91 3.70
CA LYS A 78 18.46 -6.63 4.57
C LYS A 78 18.04 -8.09 4.79
N ALA A 79 16.78 -8.32 5.18
CA ALA A 79 16.25 -9.67 5.40
C ALA A 79 16.26 -10.52 4.13
N ASN A 80 16.02 -9.92 2.96
CA ASN A 80 16.06 -10.63 1.68
C ASN A 80 17.49 -11.01 1.28
N GLU A 81 18.48 -10.16 1.53
CA GLU A 81 19.89 -10.52 1.32
C GLU A 81 20.33 -11.65 2.27
N GLU A 82 19.93 -11.60 3.55
CA GLU A 82 20.16 -12.70 4.50
C GLU A 82 19.50 -14.01 4.04
N ARG A 83 18.25 -13.96 3.56
CA ARG A 83 17.55 -15.12 3.00
C ARG A 83 18.29 -15.70 1.80
N LYS A 84 18.78 -14.88 0.88
CA LYS A 84 19.59 -15.32 -0.27
C LYS A 84 20.89 -15.99 0.17
N ALA A 85 21.58 -15.42 1.16
CA ALA A 85 22.81 -16.00 1.70
C ALA A 85 22.55 -17.38 2.33
N VAL A 86 21.48 -17.52 3.12
CA VAL A 86 21.07 -18.81 3.68
C VAL A 86 20.71 -19.81 2.57
N GLN A 87 20.00 -19.37 1.54
CA GLN A 87 19.65 -20.22 0.40
C GLN A 87 20.89 -20.72 -0.35
N GLN A 88 21.88 -19.86 -0.58
CA GLN A 88 23.15 -20.23 -1.21
C GLN A 88 23.92 -21.24 -0.35
N ASN A 89 23.99 -21.02 0.97
CA ASN A 89 24.64 -21.94 1.90
C ASN A 89 23.95 -23.31 1.91
N ALA A 90 22.61 -23.35 1.94
CA ALA A 90 21.84 -24.58 1.88
C ALA A 90 22.08 -25.35 0.57
N SER A 91 22.11 -24.65 -0.57
CA SER A 91 22.43 -25.27 -1.86
C SER A 91 23.85 -25.82 -1.90
N SER A 92 24.83 -25.08 -1.35
CA SER A 92 26.23 -25.53 -1.25
C SER A 92 26.37 -26.78 -0.39
N VAL A 93 25.75 -26.79 0.80
CA VAL A 93 25.76 -27.96 1.71
C VAL A 93 25.05 -29.16 1.07
N SER A 94 23.93 -28.93 0.38
CA SER A 94 23.22 -29.99 -0.35
C SER A 94 24.11 -30.61 -1.44
N ALA A 95 24.83 -29.79 -2.21
CA ALA A 95 25.76 -30.25 -3.22
C ALA A 95 26.92 -31.06 -2.61
N GLN A 96 27.50 -30.60 -1.49
CA GLN A 96 28.56 -31.30 -0.78
C GLN A 96 28.07 -32.65 -0.21
N LEU A 97 26.87 -32.70 0.38
CA LEU A 97 26.26 -33.93 0.87
C LEU A 97 26.01 -34.93 -0.26
N ASN A 98 25.53 -34.47 -1.41
CA ASN A 98 25.34 -35.33 -2.58
C ASN A 98 26.68 -35.88 -3.09
N ALA A 99 27.72 -35.03 -3.16
CA ALA A 99 29.05 -35.46 -3.57
C ALA A 99 29.64 -36.52 -2.60
N LEU A 100 29.49 -36.30 -1.29
CA LEU A 100 29.92 -37.27 -0.26
C LEU A 100 29.11 -38.57 -0.33
N ARG A 101 27.81 -38.50 -0.59
CA ARG A 101 26.95 -39.68 -0.70
C ARG A 101 27.34 -40.54 -1.92
N LEU A 102 27.67 -39.89 -3.04
CA LEU A 102 28.15 -40.56 -4.25
C LEU A 102 29.54 -41.17 -4.07
N SER A 103 30.41 -40.59 -3.23
CA SER A 103 31.72 -41.18 -2.95
C SER A 103 31.67 -42.37 -1.98
N VAL A 104 30.64 -42.48 -1.15
CA VAL A 104 30.47 -43.55 -0.15
C VAL A 104 29.64 -44.75 -0.67
N GLN A 105 28.77 -44.58 -1.67
CA GLN A 105 27.98 -45.67 -2.27
C GLN A 105 27.92 -45.58 -3.80
N PRO A 106 28.79 -46.31 -4.54
CA PRO A 106 28.74 -46.33 -6.01
C PRO A 106 27.55 -47.12 -6.60
N ALA A 107 26.84 -47.92 -5.79
CA ALA A 107 25.79 -48.83 -6.27
C ALA A 107 24.39 -48.19 -6.42
N ASP A 108 24.09 -47.09 -5.73
CA ASP A 108 22.73 -46.50 -5.67
C ASP A 108 22.56 -45.19 -6.47
N ALA A 109 23.61 -44.75 -7.19
CA ALA A 109 23.65 -43.46 -7.88
C ALA A 109 22.60 -43.29 -8.99
N ALA A 110 22.19 -44.39 -9.64
CA ALA A 110 21.24 -44.35 -10.76
C ALA A 110 19.78 -44.07 -10.33
N ASN A 111 19.40 -44.41 -9.10
CA ASN A 111 18.03 -44.22 -8.60
C ASN A 111 17.80 -42.82 -8.00
N PHE A 112 18.87 -42.09 -7.67
CA PHE A 112 18.79 -40.83 -6.92
C PHE A 112 18.67 -39.59 -7.82
N SER A 113 19.25 -39.61 -9.02
CA SER A 113 19.12 -38.53 -10.01
C SER A 113 17.67 -38.34 -10.44
N ALA A 114 16.88 -39.41 -10.49
CA ALA A 114 15.45 -39.38 -10.79
C ALA A 114 14.62 -38.71 -9.68
N ASP A 115 15.01 -38.86 -8.41
CA ASP A 115 14.24 -38.34 -7.25
C ASP A 115 14.48 -36.84 -7.02
N LEU A 116 15.71 -36.35 -7.26
CA LEU A 116 16.05 -34.92 -7.21
C LEU A 116 15.32 -34.10 -8.29
N VAL A 117 15.32 -34.59 -9.55
CA VAL A 117 14.62 -33.93 -10.67
C VAL A 117 13.10 -33.87 -10.44
N ASN A 118 12.55 -34.89 -9.78
CA ASN A 118 11.12 -34.94 -9.44
C ASN A 118 10.77 -33.98 -8.29
N ARG A 119 11.68 -33.76 -7.34
CA ARG A 119 11.49 -32.86 -6.19
C ARG A 119 11.54 -31.39 -6.57
N GLU A 120 12.37 -31.03 -7.54
CA GLU A 120 12.49 -29.65 -8.05
C GLU A 120 11.27 -29.27 -8.92
N SER A 121 10.71 -30.24 -9.64
CA SER A 121 9.46 -30.10 -10.41
C SER A 121 8.20 -30.00 -9.54
N ALA A 122 8.24 -30.41 -8.27
CA ALA A 122 7.08 -30.43 -7.36
C ALA A 122 6.70 -29.05 -6.79
N TYR A 123 7.57 -28.04 -6.91
CA TYR A 123 7.29 -26.68 -6.45
C TYR A 123 6.57 -25.82 -7.50
N GLN A 124 6.40 -26.32 -8.72
CA GLN A 124 5.64 -25.66 -9.78
C GLN A 124 4.32 -26.38 -10.01
N GLY A 125 3.35 -26.10 -9.14
CA GLY A 125 1.93 -26.25 -9.45
C GLY A 125 1.43 -27.67 -9.68
N LYS A 126 0.91 -28.31 -8.62
CA LYS A 126 -0.34 -29.08 -8.68
C LYS A 126 -0.79 -29.44 -7.28
N ARG A 127 -1.85 -28.76 -6.84
CA ARG A 127 -2.66 -29.15 -5.70
C ARG A 127 -3.33 -30.48 -6.04
N HIS A 128 -2.97 -31.56 -5.35
CA HIS A 128 -3.76 -32.79 -5.36
C HIS A 128 -3.75 -33.45 -3.98
N GLY A 129 -4.91 -34.02 -3.65
CA GLY A 129 -5.30 -34.52 -2.35
C GLY A 129 -4.32 -35.50 -1.70
N ILE A 130 -4.47 -35.59 -0.39
CA ILE A 130 -3.98 -36.60 0.56
C ILE A 130 -3.03 -37.61 -0.12
N SER A 131 -1.80 -37.15 -0.24
CA SER A 131 -0.74 -37.81 -0.98
C SER A 131 -0.25 -39.02 -0.18
N LEU A 132 -0.87 -40.18 -0.40
CA LEU A 132 -0.36 -41.52 -0.02
C LEU A 132 0.92 -41.88 -0.80
N LYS A 133 1.80 -40.91 -1.12
CA LYS A 133 2.99 -41.10 -1.96
C LYS A 133 4.15 -41.77 -1.22
N ASN A 134 4.08 -41.87 0.12
CA ASN A 134 5.14 -42.48 0.92
C ASN A 134 4.88 -43.96 1.29
N ILE A 135 3.75 -44.54 0.86
CA ILE A 135 3.44 -45.95 1.14
C ILE A 135 3.60 -46.75 -0.16
N PRO A 136 4.52 -47.73 -0.20
CA PRO A 136 4.69 -48.67 -1.31
C PRO A 136 3.34 -49.27 -1.76
N PRO A 137 3.12 -49.52 -3.06
CA PRO A 137 1.82 -49.96 -3.58
C PRO A 137 1.27 -51.23 -2.90
N ASP A 138 2.17 -52.13 -2.54
CA ASP A 138 2.01 -53.39 -1.82
C ASP A 138 1.78 -53.23 -0.31
N GLN A 139 1.70 -52.00 0.20
CA GLN A 139 1.45 -51.69 1.62
C GLN A 139 0.26 -50.75 1.82
N ARG A 140 -0.47 -50.41 0.74
CA ARG A 140 -1.66 -49.56 0.83
C ARG A 140 -2.85 -50.39 1.30
N VAL A 141 -3.26 -50.19 2.55
CA VAL A 141 -4.38 -50.91 3.17
C VAL A 141 -5.46 -49.90 3.57
N ILE A 142 -6.67 -49.99 2.99
CA ILE A 142 -7.83 -49.19 3.45
C ILE A 142 -8.48 -49.86 4.67
N ASP A 143 -8.48 -51.20 4.71
CA ASP A 143 -9.05 -52.01 5.79
C ASP A 143 -8.02 -53.08 6.23
N PRO A 144 -7.55 -53.07 7.49
CA PRO A 144 -6.55 -54.02 7.99
C PRO A 144 -6.92 -55.49 7.80
N LYS A 145 -8.21 -55.83 7.73
CA LYS A 145 -8.68 -57.21 7.52
C LYS A 145 -8.56 -57.70 6.08
N ARG A 146 -8.39 -56.78 5.11
CA ARG A 146 -8.45 -57.06 3.66
C ARG A 146 -7.09 -57.07 2.95
N GLY A 147 -6.02 -56.69 3.64
CA GLY A 147 -4.66 -56.74 3.10
C GLY A 147 -4.38 -55.73 1.98
N PRO A 148 -3.16 -55.74 1.41
CA PRO A 148 -2.71 -54.73 0.47
C PRO A 148 -3.53 -54.64 -0.83
N ILE A 149 -3.82 -53.41 -1.26
CA ILE A 149 -4.66 -53.13 -2.43
C ILE A 149 -3.84 -53.20 -3.72
N LYS A 150 -4.29 -54.02 -4.68
CA LYS A 150 -3.71 -54.09 -6.04
C LYS A 150 -4.16 -52.89 -6.89
N ARG A 151 -3.27 -52.36 -7.76
CA ARG A 151 -3.52 -51.21 -8.65
C ARG A 151 -4.75 -51.33 -9.56
N THR A 152 -5.26 -52.54 -9.78
CA THR A 152 -6.36 -52.84 -10.72
C THR A 152 -7.73 -53.04 -10.05
N ALA A 153 -7.89 -52.63 -8.79
CA ALA A 153 -9.20 -52.63 -8.13
C ALA A 153 -10.13 -51.56 -8.74
N ALA A 154 -10.61 -51.81 -9.95
CA ALA A 154 -11.64 -51.03 -10.60
C ALA A 154 -12.95 -51.25 -9.85
N VAL A 155 -13.33 -50.27 -9.02
CA VAL A 155 -14.66 -50.18 -8.42
C VAL A 155 -15.63 -49.89 -9.57
N LYS A 156 -16.37 -50.91 -10.01
CA LYS A 156 -17.27 -50.79 -11.17
C LYS A 156 -18.42 -49.79 -10.93
N GLN A 157 -18.80 -49.53 -9.68
CA GLN A 157 -19.82 -48.54 -9.33
C GLN A 157 -19.55 -47.94 -7.95
N LEU A 158 -19.65 -46.62 -7.85
CA LEU A 158 -19.53 -45.89 -6.58
C LEU A 158 -20.83 -46.02 -5.77
N PRO A 159 -20.76 -46.02 -4.43
CA PRO A 159 -21.96 -46.04 -3.59
C PRO A 159 -22.87 -44.83 -3.87
N PRO A 160 -24.20 -44.99 -3.82
CA PRO A 160 -25.12 -43.87 -3.99
C PRO A 160 -24.96 -42.88 -2.83
N LEU A 161 -24.94 -41.59 -3.18
CA LEU A 161 -24.98 -40.51 -2.19
C LEU A 161 -26.41 -40.42 -1.68
N THR A 162 -26.62 -40.81 -0.42
CA THR A 162 -27.83 -40.50 0.35
C THR A 162 -27.77 -39.09 0.88
#